data_AF-A0A832WKZ1-F1
#
_entry.id   AF-A0A832WKZ1-F1
#
_cell.length_a   1.000
_cell.length_b   1.000
_cell.length_c   1.000
_cell.angle_alpha   90.00
_cell.angle_beta   90.00
_cell.angle_gamma   90.00
#
_symmetry.space_group_name_H-M   'P 1'
#
loop_
_entity.id
_entity.type
_entity.pdbx_description
1 polymer ?
#
loop_
_entity_poly.entity_id
_entity_poly.type
_entity_poly.pdbx_seq_one_letter_code
_entity_poly.pdbx_strand_id
1 'polypeptide(L)'
;MAEYLHAIGTLAFGVLIGYLGQRSAMCFIGGIRDVYLLRDTWLVQGLIGFLIGAFFGLVVFGAAGMIKKFPWFLYKGASAIPGDVLGKKPGFAAHAAVTVIGGLGVGFLSVVQGGCPFRNYVMAAEGNVTAMAYLLGVFVGAVFFHACIVPIFGPPK
;
A
#
# COMPACT_ATOMS: atom_id res chain seq x y z
N MET A 1 11.37 -27.97 8.60
CA MET A 1 11.82 -27.33 7.34
C MET A 1 10.74 -26.52 6.63
N ALA A 2 9.46 -26.93 6.64
CA ALA A 2 8.36 -26.14 6.07
C ALA A 2 8.08 -24.81 6.82
N GLU A 3 8.45 -24.70 8.10
CA GLU A 3 8.24 -23.49 8.90
C GLU A 3 9.11 -22.31 8.42
N TYR A 4 10.38 -22.55 8.08
CA TYR A 4 11.28 -21.50 7.59
C TYR A 4 11.08 -21.13 6.13
N LEU A 5 10.39 -21.97 5.35
CA LEU A 5 10.14 -21.73 3.93
C LEU A 5 9.42 -20.39 3.71
N HIS A 6 8.47 -20.05 4.59
CA HIS A 6 7.74 -18.80 4.53
C HIS A 6 8.61 -17.59 4.91
N ALA A 7 9.44 -17.72 5.94
CA ALA A 7 10.34 -16.65 6.39
C ALA A 7 11.45 -16.36 5.38
N ILE A 8 12.05 -17.40 4.80
CA ILE A 8 13.05 -17.27 3.74
C ILE A 8 12.39 -16.70 2.48
N GLY A 9 11.17 -17.15 2.17
CA GLY A 9 10.37 -16.64 1.05
C GLY A 9 10.14 -15.14 1.15
N THR A 10 9.62 -14.64 2.27
CA THR A 10 9.36 -13.19 2.44
C THR A 10 10.63 -12.35 2.42
N LEU A 11 11.73 -12.88 2.96
CA LEU A 11 13.03 -12.19 2.95
C LEU A 11 13.59 -12.09 1.52
N ALA A 12 13.53 -13.19 0.75
CA ALA A 12 13.96 -13.19 -0.65
C ALA A 12 13.11 -12.24 -1.52
N PHE A 13 11.78 -12.26 -1.34
CA PHE A 13 10.88 -11.33 -2.04
C PHE A 13 11.13 -9.87 -1.63
N GLY A 14 11.42 -9.60 -0.35
CA GLY A 14 11.75 -8.26 0.13
C GLY A 14 13.02 -7.71 -0.49
N VAL A 15 14.09 -8.51 -0.56
CA VAL A 15 15.36 -8.13 -1.21
C VAL A 15 15.14 -7.90 -2.71
N LEU A 16 14.38 -8.78 -3.37
CA LEU A 16 14.05 -8.66 -4.79
C LEU A 16 13.32 -7.34 -5.07
N ILE A 17 12.22 -7.07 -4.36
CA ILE A 17 11.42 -5.85 -4.54
C ILE A 17 12.24 -4.60 -4.18
N GLY A 18 13.08 -4.66 -3.14
CA GLY A 18 13.99 -3.58 -2.78
C GLY A 18 14.98 -3.23 -3.89
N TYR A 19 15.62 -4.24 -4.48
CA TYR A 19 16.55 -4.06 -5.60
C TYR A 19 15.87 -3.50 -6.86
N LEU A 20 14.70 -4.05 -7.22
CA LEU A 20 13.91 -3.50 -8.33
C LEU A 20 13.47 -2.06 -8.04
N GLY A 21 13.09 -1.77 -6.80
CA GLY A 21 12.68 -0.43 -6.34
C GLY A 21 13.78 0.61 -6.48
N GLN A 22 15.01 0.26 -6.09
CA GLN A 22 16.20 1.11 -6.26
C GLN A 22 16.47 1.40 -7.75
N ARG A 23 16.45 0.38 -8.59
CA ARG A 23 16.74 0.55 -10.03
C ARG A 23 15.69 1.35 -10.78
N SER A 24 14.42 1.19 -10.41
CA SER A 24 13.30 1.81 -11.11
C SER A 24 12.96 3.22 -10.65
N ALA A 25 13.49 3.66 -9.49
CA ALA A 25 13.27 4.99 -8.91
C ALA A 25 11.79 5.42 -8.91
N MET A 26 10.89 4.46 -8.68
CA MET A 26 9.46 4.63 -8.91
C MET A 26 8.83 5.58 -7.91
N CYS A 27 8.04 6.55 -8.41
CA CYS A 27 7.31 7.51 -7.58
C CYS A 27 5.84 7.54 -7.95
N PHE A 28 5.01 6.88 -7.12
CA PHE A 28 3.55 6.82 -7.30
C PHE A 28 2.88 8.21 -7.35
N ILE A 29 3.40 9.19 -6.60
CA ILE A 29 2.84 10.55 -6.57
C ILE A 29 3.37 11.44 -7.70
N GLY A 30 4.54 11.10 -8.26
CA GLY A 30 5.22 11.90 -9.28
C GLY A 30 4.61 11.75 -10.67
N GLY A 31 4.01 10.59 -10.99
CA GLY A 31 3.58 10.28 -12.36
C GLY A 31 2.56 11.28 -12.94
N ILE A 32 1.60 11.75 -12.15
CA ILE A 32 0.59 12.71 -12.64
C ILE A 32 1.23 14.09 -12.90
N ARG A 33 2.12 14.54 -12.01
CA ARG A 33 2.83 15.81 -12.16
C ARG A 33 3.75 15.81 -13.39
N ASP A 34 4.44 14.70 -13.61
CA ASP A 34 5.41 14.53 -14.69
C ASP A 34 4.73 14.53 -16.06
N VAL A 35 3.58 13.85 -16.18
CA VAL A 35 2.77 13.88 -17.40
C VAL A 35 2.23 15.29 -17.69
N TYR A 36 1.79 16.03 -16.67
CA TYR A 36 1.22 17.35 -16.88
C TYR A 36 2.27 18.41 -17.21
N LEU A 37 3.40 18.43 -16.49
CA LEU A 37 4.41 19.48 -16.61
C LEU A 37 5.47 19.17 -17.67
N LEU A 38 5.98 17.94 -17.69
CA LEU A 38 7.12 17.52 -18.51
C LEU A 38 6.71 16.66 -19.70
N ARG A 39 5.44 16.21 -19.76
CA ARG A 39 4.93 15.24 -20.75
C ARG A 39 5.71 13.94 -20.80
N ASP A 40 6.41 13.59 -19.74
CA ASP A 40 7.06 12.29 -19.61
C ASP A 40 6.05 11.27 -19.08
N THR A 41 5.91 10.16 -19.80
CA THR A 41 4.98 9.08 -19.47
C THR A 41 5.67 7.86 -18.87
N TRP A 42 7.00 7.86 -18.77
CA TRP A 42 7.79 6.75 -18.28
C TRP A 42 7.37 6.32 -16.88
N LEU A 43 7.18 7.29 -15.98
CA LEU A 43 6.77 7.03 -14.59
C LEU A 43 5.34 6.48 -14.49
N VAL A 44 4.45 6.92 -15.39
CA VAL A 44 3.04 6.48 -15.44
C VAL A 44 2.91 5.08 -16.01
N GLN A 45 3.73 4.72 -17.01
CA GLN A 45 3.78 3.35 -17.51
C GLN A 45 4.18 2.36 -16.41
N GLY A 46 5.11 2.75 -15.53
CA GLY A 46 5.46 1.97 -14.36
C GLY A 46 4.28 1.77 -13.38
N LEU A 47 3.50 2.82 -13.14
CA LEU A 47 2.29 2.75 -12.29
C LEU A 47 1.25 1.78 -12.87
N ILE A 48 1.00 1.89 -14.18
CA ILE A 48 0.05 1.02 -14.89
C ILE A 48 0.55 -0.42 -14.87
N GLY A 49 1.86 -0.65 -15.09
CA GLY A 49 2.48 -1.98 -15.02
C GLY A 49 2.31 -2.64 -13.65
N PHE A 50 2.46 -1.88 -12.56
CA PHE A 50 2.19 -2.39 -11.21
C PHE A 50 0.72 -2.77 -11.00
N LEU A 51 -0.21 -1.95 -11.50
CA LEU A 51 -1.65 -2.21 -11.37
C LEU A 51 -2.07 -3.47 -12.15
N ILE A 52 -1.57 -3.61 -13.38
CA ILE A 52 -1.80 -4.80 -14.21
C ILE A 52 -1.17 -6.04 -13.57
N GLY A 53 0.07 -5.93 -13.09
CA GLY A 53 0.77 -7.03 -12.42
C GLY A 53 0.06 -7.50 -11.15
N ALA A 54 -0.44 -6.57 -10.33
CA ALA A 54 -1.22 -6.87 -9.14
C ALA A 54 -2.54 -7.57 -9.50
N PHE A 55 -3.26 -7.07 -10.51
CA PHE A 55 -4.50 -7.68 -10.96
C PHE A 55 -4.27 -9.10 -11.51
N PHE A 56 -3.28 -9.27 -12.38
CA PHE A 56 -2.96 -10.56 -12.97
C PHE A 56 -2.47 -11.56 -11.92
N GLY A 57 -1.56 -11.14 -11.04
CA GLY A 57 -1.09 -11.98 -9.93
C GLY A 57 -2.26 -12.46 -9.06
N LEU A 58 -3.19 -11.57 -8.74
CA LEU A 58 -4.33 -11.90 -7.91
C LEU A 58 -5.36 -12.82 -8.62
N VAL A 59 -5.52 -12.69 -9.94
CA VAL A 59 -6.28 -13.66 -10.76
C VAL A 59 -5.63 -15.04 -10.72
N VAL A 60 -4.30 -15.12 -10.93
CA VAL A 60 -3.55 -16.38 -10.92
C VAL A 60 -3.61 -17.06 -9.56
N PHE A 61 -3.40 -16.32 -8.47
CA PHE A 61 -3.50 -16.86 -7.12
C PHE A 61 -4.94 -17.20 -6.71
N GLY A 62 -5.94 -16.52 -7.30
CA GLY A 62 -7.36 -16.87 -7.17
C GLY A 62 -7.68 -18.20 -7.86
N ALA A 63 -7.19 -18.40 -9.09
CA ALA A 63 -7.34 -19.65 -9.83
C ALA A 63 -6.60 -20.83 -9.16
N ALA A 64 -5.47 -20.57 -8.52
CA ALA A 64 -4.69 -21.55 -7.76
C ALA A 64 -5.30 -21.92 -6.39
N GLY A 65 -6.45 -21.35 -6.00
CA GLY A 65 -7.18 -21.70 -4.77
C GLY A 65 -6.53 -21.25 -3.46
N MET A 66 -5.40 -20.53 -3.52
CA MET A 66 -4.69 -20.02 -2.34
C MET A 66 -5.32 -18.74 -1.76
N ILE A 67 -6.12 -18.00 -2.54
CA ILE A 67 -6.93 -16.86 -2.06
C ILE A 67 -8.43 -17.16 -2.27
N LYS A 68 -9.13 -17.44 -1.16
CA LYS A 68 -10.57 -17.79 -1.15
C LYS A 68 -11.52 -16.61 -1.44
N LYS A 69 -11.01 -15.42 -1.79
CA LYS A 69 -11.76 -14.15 -1.74
C LYS A 69 -11.41 -13.15 -2.87
N PHE A 70 -11.22 -13.62 -4.10
CA PHE A 70 -11.00 -12.77 -5.26
C PHE A 70 -11.81 -13.26 -6.47
N PRO A 71 -12.60 -12.42 -7.20
CA PRO A 71 -12.81 -10.97 -7.07
C PRO A 71 -13.72 -10.59 -5.90
N TRP A 72 -13.26 -9.65 -5.07
CA TRP A 72 -13.98 -9.22 -3.87
C TRP A 72 -15.38 -8.64 -4.12
N PHE A 73 -15.51 -7.94 -5.24
CA PHE A 73 -16.75 -7.33 -5.71
C PHE A 73 -17.87 -8.34 -5.99
N LEU A 74 -17.53 -9.58 -6.39
CA LEU A 74 -18.49 -10.55 -6.90
C LEU A 74 -19.24 -11.33 -5.79
N TYR A 75 -18.67 -11.42 -4.57
CA TYR A 75 -19.25 -12.23 -3.49
C TYR A 75 -19.87 -11.40 -2.34
N LYS A 76 -19.60 -10.09 -2.25
CA LYS A 76 -20.08 -9.21 -1.17
C LYS A 76 -20.65 -7.87 -1.63
N GLY A 77 -20.67 -7.60 -2.94
CA GLY A 77 -21.03 -6.28 -3.47
C GLY A 77 -20.10 -5.17 -2.97
N ALA A 78 -20.52 -3.91 -3.10
CA ALA A 78 -19.76 -2.72 -2.73
C ALA A 78 -19.61 -2.49 -1.19
N SER A 79 -19.51 -3.54 -0.38
CA SER A 79 -19.55 -3.41 1.09
C SER A 79 -18.40 -4.09 1.85
N ALA A 80 -17.54 -3.25 2.47
CA ALA A 80 -16.44 -3.51 3.43
C ALA A 80 -15.22 -4.33 2.95
N ILE A 81 -14.22 -3.62 2.39
CA ILE A 81 -12.89 -4.17 2.06
C ILE A 81 -12.28 -4.85 3.30
N PRO A 82 -11.84 -6.12 3.24
CA PRO A 82 -11.25 -6.80 4.39
C PRO A 82 -9.98 -6.08 4.83
N GLY A 83 -10.01 -5.46 6.02
CA GLY A 83 -8.87 -4.73 6.60
C GLY A 83 -9.15 -3.28 6.99
N ASP A 84 -10.38 -2.80 6.84
CA ASP A 84 -10.78 -1.49 7.32
C ASP A 84 -11.06 -1.47 8.84
N VAL A 85 -10.95 -0.29 9.46
CA VAL A 85 -11.18 -0.09 10.91
C VAL A 85 -12.62 -0.34 11.37
N LEU A 86 -13.61 -0.36 10.47
CA LEU A 86 -15.03 -0.38 10.83
C LEU A 86 -15.68 -1.75 10.64
N GLY A 87 -15.09 -2.66 9.86
CA GLY A 87 -15.61 -4.02 9.72
C GLY A 87 -17.10 -4.09 9.32
N LYS A 88 -17.83 -5.10 9.82
CA LYS A 88 -19.14 -5.55 9.28
C LYS A 88 -20.33 -4.54 9.32
N LYS A 89 -20.24 -3.35 9.92
CA LYS A 89 -21.18 -2.20 9.79
C LYS A 89 -20.49 -0.90 10.26
N PRO A 90 -20.79 0.30 9.71
CA PRO A 90 -21.99 0.71 8.95
C PRO A 90 -21.73 1.36 7.58
N GLY A 91 -22.43 0.92 6.52
CA GLY A 91 -22.65 1.67 5.28
C GLY A 91 -21.43 1.98 4.40
N PHE A 92 -21.62 1.99 3.07
CA PHE A 92 -20.59 2.45 2.12
C PHE A 92 -20.03 3.84 2.47
N ALA A 93 -20.88 4.72 3.03
CA ALA A 93 -20.53 6.09 3.39
C ALA A 93 -19.45 6.19 4.48
N ALA A 94 -19.45 5.33 5.50
CA ALA A 94 -18.45 5.42 6.57
C ALA A 94 -17.08 4.90 6.10
N HIS A 95 -17.06 3.83 5.32
CA HIS A 95 -15.83 3.34 4.70
C HIS A 95 -15.28 4.36 3.68
N ALA A 96 -16.14 4.97 2.87
CA ALA A 96 -15.74 6.04 1.95
C ALA A 96 -15.20 7.27 2.69
N ALA A 97 -15.81 7.66 3.82
CA ALA A 97 -15.31 8.77 4.61
C ALA A 97 -13.90 8.50 5.15
N VAL A 98 -13.65 7.30 5.71
CA VAL A 98 -12.32 6.92 6.22
C VAL A 98 -11.28 6.83 5.11
N THR A 99 -11.63 6.29 3.94
CA THR A 99 -10.68 6.21 2.81
C THR A 99 -10.39 7.57 2.21
N VAL A 100 -11.36 8.49 2.15
CA VAL A 100 -11.14 9.85 1.67
C VAL A 100 -10.29 10.63 2.67
N ILE A 101 -10.62 10.60 3.96
CA ILE A 101 -9.85 11.32 4.99
C ILE A 101 -8.43 10.75 5.08
N GLY A 102 -8.29 9.43 5.17
CA GLY A 102 -7.00 8.76 5.24
C GLY A 102 -6.18 8.92 3.96
N GLY A 103 -6.80 8.77 2.79
CA GLY A 103 -6.16 8.93 1.49
C GLY A 103 -5.67 10.36 1.24
N LEU A 104 -6.50 11.36 1.55
CA LEU A 104 -6.10 12.76 1.48
C LEU A 104 -4.99 13.09 2.50
N GLY A 105 -5.08 12.56 3.72
CA GLY A 105 -4.05 12.76 4.75
C GLY A 105 -2.69 12.18 4.35
N VAL A 106 -2.67 10.92 3.89
CA VAL A 106 -1.43 10.28 3.40
C VAL A 106 -0.91 10.99 2.16
N GLY A 107 -1.79 11.41 1.25
CA GLY A 107 -1.42 12.18 0.06
C GLY A 107 -0.74 13.50 0.43
N PHE A 108 -1.36 14.29 1.32
CA PHE A 108 -0.82 15.57 1.77
C PHE A 108 0.55 15.42 2.45
N LEU A 109 0.68 14.50 3.40
CA LEU A 109 1.95 14.24 4.10
C LEU A 109 3.05 13.71 3.15
N SER A 110 2.66 12.92 2.14
CA SER A 110 3.59 12.43 1.10
C SER A 110 4.12 13.57 0.22
N VAL A 111 3.28 14.55 -0.13
CA VAL A 111 3.72 15.74 -0.89
C VAL A 111 4.71 16.58 -0.07
N VAL A 112 4.44 16.79 1.22
CA VAL A 112 5.31 17.58 2.11
C VAL A 112 6.71 16.97 2.22
N GLN A 113 6.83 15.64 2.30
CA GLN A 113 8.12 14.95 2.36
C GLN A 113 8.84 14.89 0.99
N GLY A 114 8.14 15.14 -0.13
CA GLY A 114 8.69 15.05 -1.47
C GLY A 114 8.78 13.63 -2.04
N GLY A 115 7.99 12.68 -1.52
CA GLY A 115 8.01 11.28 -1.95
C GLY A 115 6.77 10.50 -1.53
N CYS A 116 6.45 9.43 -2.25
CA CYS A 116 5.42 8.48 -1.82
C CYS A 116 5.99 7.50 -0.77
N PRO A 117 5.14 6.78 0.00
CA PRO A 117 5.61 5.88 1.04
C PRO A 117 6.65 4.88 0.51
N PHE A 118 6.41 4.26 -0.64
CA PHE A 118 7.32 3.31 -1.28
C PHE A 118 8.69 3.91 -1.63
N ARG A 119 8.72 5.13 -2.18
CA ARG A 119 9.97 5.82 -2.51
C ARG A 119 10.77 6.14 -1.24
N ASN A 120 10.10 6.50 -0.15
CA ASN A 120 10.77 6.76 1.13
C ASN A 120 11.38 5.48 1.73
N TYR A 121 10.80 4.29 1.50
CA TYR A 121 11.43 3.01 1.84
C TYR A 121 12.74 2.77 1.07
N VAL A 122 12.75 3.07 -0.23
CA VAL A 122 13.94 2.94 -1.07
C VAL A 122 15.02 3.96 -0.69
N MET A 123 14.65 5.23 -0.51
CA MET A 123 15.61 6.29 -0.13
C MET A 123 16.18 6.09 1.28
N ALA A 124 15.43 5.48 2.19
CA ALA A 124 15.97 5.08 3.49
C ALA A 124 17.03 3.99 3.35
N ALA A 125 16.88 3.05 2.41
CA ALA A 125 17.89 2.04 2.11
C ALA A 125 19.15 2.63 1.43
N GLU A 126 19.02 3.76 0.73
CA GLU A 126 20.13 4.51 0.16
C GLU A 126 20.89 5.38 1.19
N GLY A 127 20.39 5.47 2.43
CA GLY A 127 21.03 6.22 3.51
C GLY A 127 20.51 7.65 3.70
N ASN A 128 19.36 8.01 3.13
CA ASN A 128 18.79 9.35 3.32
C ASN A 128 18.12 9.49 4.70
N VAL A 129 18.69 10.36 5.54
CA VAL A 129 18.23 10.60 6.93
C VAL A 129 16.81 11.16 6.98
N THR A 130 16.39 11.97 6.01
CA THR A 130 15.03 12.54 5.99
C THR A 130 13.98 11.46 5.70
N ALA A 131 14.31 10.51 4.82
CA ALA A 131 13.46 9.35 4.54
C ALA A 131 13.37 8.40 5.74
N MET A 132 14.48 8.19 6.46
CA MET A 132 14.48 7.39 7.70
C MET A 132 13.58 8.00 8.77
N ALA A 133 13.65 9.32 8.99
CA ALA A 133 12.78 10.02 9.95
C ALA A 133 11.29 9.88 9.57
N TYR A 134 10.96 9.98 8.28
CA TYR A 134 9.61 9.75 7.78
C TYR A 134 9.12 8.33 8.08
N LEU A 135 9.94 7.31 7.82
CA LEU A 135 9.57 5.91 8.09
C LEU A 135 9.34 5.64 9.57
N LEU A 136 10.18 6.19 10.45
CA LEU A 136 9.96 6.10 11.90
C LEU A 136 8.59 6.68 12.27
N GLY A 137 8.21 7.83 11.70
CA GLY A 137 6.88 8.41 11.89
C GLY A 137 5.75 7.50 11.41
N VAL A 138 5.91 6.85 10.25
CA VAL A 138 4.93 5.90 9.72
C VAL A 138 4.80 4.66 10.63
N PHE A 139 5.90 4.12 11.15
CA PHE A 139 5.88 2.97 12.06
C PHE A 139 5.23 3.32 13.40
N VAL A 140 5.59 4.46 14.00
CA VAL A 140 4.96 4.94 15.24
C VAL A 140 3.46 5.18 15.02
N GLY A 141 3.09 5.79 13.88
CA GLY A 141 1.69 5.99 13.49
C GLY A 141 0.93 4.67 13.32
N ALA A 142 1.52 3.65 12.71
CA ALA A 142 0.90 2.34 12.54
C ALA A 142 0.66 1.63 13.88
N VAL A 143 1.63 1.67 14.79
CA VAL A 143 1.48 1.12 16.15
C VAL A 143 0.37 1.86 16.91
N PHE A 144 0.37 3.20 16.86
CA PHE A 144 -0.65 4.03 17.49
C PHE A 144 -2.06 3.75 16.92
N PHE A 145 -2.17 3.57 15.60
CA PHE A 145 -3.44 3.26 14.94
C PHE A 145 -4.03 1.92 15.42
N HIS A 146 -3.19 0.88 15.50
CA HIS A 146 -3.63 -0.43 15.99
C HIS A 146 -3.88 -0.47 17.51
N ALA A 147 -3.13 0.30 18.29
CA ALA A 147 -3.23 0.30 19.75
C ALA A 147 -4.37 1.19 20.28
N CYS A 148 -4.63 2.35 19.66
CA CYS A 148 -5.58 3.34 20.18
C CYS A 148 -6.83 3.50 19.30
N ILE A 149 -6.70 3.55 17.96
CA ILE A 149 -7.84 3.85 17.08
C ILE A 149 -8.73 2.62 16.84
N VAL A 150 -8.14 1.45 16.58
CA VAL A 150 -8.90 0.20 16.39
C VAL A 150 -9.81 -0.17 17.57
N PRO A 151 -9.38 -0.12 18.85
CA PRO A 151 -10.28 -0.45 19.95
C PRO A 151 -11.38 0.59 20.20
N ILE A 152 -11.20 1.84 19.76
CA ILE A 152 -12.20 2.91 19.94
C ILE A 152 -13.26 2.87 18.84
N PHE A 153 -12.89 2.56 17.59
CA PHE A 153 -13.78 2.59 16.42
C PHE A 153 -14.19 1.21 15.89
N GLY A 154 -13.52 0.14 16.31
CA GLY A 154 -13.77 -1.22 15.85
C GLY A 154 -14.97 -1.87 16.52
N PRO A 155 -15.59 -2.89 15.89
CA PRO A 155 -16.59 -3.72 16.55
C PRO A 155 -15.98 -4.38 17.80
N PRO A 156 -16.76 -4.59 18.89
CA PRO A 156 -16.28 -5.38 20.02
C PRO A 156 -15.84 -6.76 19.49
N LYS A 157 -14.66 -7.20 19.92
CA LYS A 157 -14.08 -8.50 19.55
C LYS A 157 -15.01 -9.65 19.92
#